data_AF-A0A2T1CFT2-F1
#
_entry.id   AF-A0A2T1CFT2-F1
#
_cell.length_a   1.000
_cell.length_b   1.000
_cell.length_c   1.000
_cell.angle_alpha   90.00
_cell.angle_beta   90.00
_cell.angle_gamma   90.00
#
_symmetry.space_group_name_H-M   'P 1'
#
loop_
_entity.id
_entity.type
_entity.pdbx_description
1 polymer ?
#
loop_
_entity_poly.entity_id
_entity_poly.type
_entity_poly.pdbx_seq_one_letter_code
_entity_poly.pdbx_strand_id
1 'polypeptide(L)'
;MNGIAIGLLSGVAGVCSIMLLTAQDAKAYYYDDAWSFVCDWECGEAYFEPEYGGYTLHGYASVYHDELPPTESDAYTWAYYDYWHPAGCYDFSTAFSQTVCFDTAYMYGVSAWEDFASLYWGYSDDELACSVIDERSYWRDNSSPYVWGWMNRDAELAAIGGCWE
;
A
#
# COMPACT_ATOMS: atom_id res chain seq x y z
N MET A 1 -24.72 38.39 58.85
CA MET A 1 -23.32 38.67 58.46
C MET A 1 -23.23 38.49 56.96
N ASN A 2 -22.76 39.53 56.28
CA ASN A 2 -22.61 39.63 54.83
C ASN A 2 -21.45 38.75 54.35
N GLY A 3 -21.56 38.24 53.11
CA GLY A 3 -20.46 37.59 52.41
C GLY A 3 -20.85 37.17 51.00
N ILE A 4 -20.88 38.13 50.06
CA ILE A 4 -20.80 37.89 48.62
C ILE A 4 -19.31 37.86 48.27
N ALA A 5 -18.85 36.85 47.54
CA ALA A 5 -17.65 36.94 46.71
C ALA A 5 -17.92 36.25 45.37
N ILE A 6 -17.81 37.07 44.32
CA ILE A 6 -17.96 36.79 42.90
C ILE A 6 -16.67 36.15 42.35
N GLY A 7 -16.83 35.16 41.47
CA GLY A 7 -16.11 35.08 40.20
C GLY A 7 -14.82 34.26 40.15
N LEU A 8 -14.85 33.20 39.33
CA LEU A 8 -14.04 33.14 38.09
C LEU A 8 -14.48 31.96 37.21
N LEU A 9 -14.91 32.29 35.99
CA LEU A 9 -15.12 31.37 34.87
C LEU A 9 -13.77 30.99 34.26
N SER A 10 -13.59 29.69 34.01
CA SER A 10 -12.80 29.11 32.91
C SER A 10 -13.05 27.60 33.01
N GLY A 11 -13.86 27.00 32.14
CA GLY A 11 -13.51 26.80 30.75
C GLY A 11 -12.77 25.47 30.63
N VAL A 12 -13.50 24.35 30.69
CA VAL A 12 -12.99 23.06 30.25
C VAL A 12 -13.93 22.55 29.17
N ALA A 13 -13.66 22.99 27.93
CA ALA A 13 -14.03 22.24 26.75
C ALA A 13 -13.22 20.92 26.80
N GLY A 14 -13.81 19.92 27.44
CA GLY A 14 -13.19 18.61 27.68
C GLY A 14 -14.04 17.48 27.13
N VAL A 15 -14.55 17.65 25.90
CA VAL A 15 -15.28 16.62 25.18
C VAL A 15 -14.82 16.68 23.72
N CYS A 16 -14.50 15.54 23.11
CA CYS A 16 -14.05 15.34 21.72
C CYS A 16 -12.54 15.31 21.41
N SER A 17 -11.70 14.61 22.19
CA SER A 17 -10.37 14.22 21.66
C SER A 17 -9.90 12.80 21.98
N ILE A 18 -10.76 11.91 22.51
CA ILE A 18 -10.34 10.54 22.91
C ILE A 18 -11.03 9.44 22.08
N MET A 19 -12.01 9.75 21.23
CA MET A 19 -12.67 8.77 20.35
C MET A 19 -12.21 8.81 18.88
N LEU A 20 -11.02 9.35 18.58
CA LEU A 20 -10.50 9.42 17.21
C LEU A 20 -9.23 8.59 16.97
N LEU A 21 -8.77 7.81 17.95
CA LEU A 21 -7.54 7.00 17.84
C LEU A 21 -7.79 5.49 17.78
N THR A 22 -9.05 5.01 17.87
CA THR A 22 -9.34 3.56 17.88
C THR A 22 -10.03 3.06 16.61
N ALA A 23 -10.24 3.92 15.61
CA ALA A 23 -10.86 3.53 14.34
C ALA A 23 -9.83 3.29 13.21
N GLN A 24 -8.60 3.82 13.33
CA GLN A 24 -7.56 3.62 12.32
C GLN A 24 -6.91 2.23 12.37
N ASP A 25 -6.89 1.57 13.54
CA ASP A 25 -6.24 0.25 13.71
C ASP A 25 -7.11 -0.95 13.33
N ALA A 26 -8.41 -0.76 13.07
CA ALA A 26 -9.29 -1.88 12.74
C ALA A 26 -9.18 -2.36 11.27
N LYS A 27 -8.50 -1.59 10.41
CA LYS A 27 -8.32 -1.90 8.98
C LYS A 27 -6.93 -2.43 8.61
N ALA A 28 -6.02 -2.57 9.59
CA ALA A 28 -4.70 -3.16 9.39
C ALA A 28 -4.73 -4.70 9.25
N TYR A 29 -5.91 -5.33 9.36
CA TYR A 29 -6.05 -6.79 9.47
C TYR A 29 -5.43 -7.58 8.30
N TYR A 30 -5.30 -6.96 7.12
CA TYR A 30 -4.71 -7.60 5.94
C TYR A 30 -3.47 -6.89 5.41
N TYR A 31 -3.00 -5.83 6.07
CA TYR A 31 -1.74 -5.21 5.65
C TYR A 31 -0.56 -6.15 5.86
N ASP A 32 -0.55 -6.89 6.97
CA ASP A 32 0.48 -7.89 7.25
C ASP A 32 0.52 -8.99 6.18
N ASP A 33 -0.65 -9.47 5.75
CA ASP A 33 -0.77 -10.50 4.71
C ASP A 33 -0.34 -9.95 3.34
N ALA A 34 -0.77 -8.73 3.00
CA ALA A 34 -0.38 -8.05 1.76
C ALA A 34 1.12 -7.75 1.72
N TRP A 35 1.70 -7.31 2.85
CA TRP A 35 3.13 -7.13 3.00
C TRP A 35 3.86 -8.45 2.84
N SER A 36 3.46 -9.50 3.55
CA SER A 36 4.09 -10.82 3.45
C SER A 36 4.13 -11.29 2.00
N PHE A 37 3.04 -11.13 1.27
CA PHE A 37 3.00 -11.44 -0.16
C PHE A 37 4.03 -10.63 -0.94
N VAL A 38 3.99 -9.29 -0.88
CA VAL A 38 4.93 -8.44 -1.65
C VAL A 38 6.39 -8.70 -1.25
N CYS A 39 6.63 -8.91 0.04
CA CYS A 39 7.95 -9.10 0.63
C CYS A 39 8.61 -10.40 0.15
N ASP A 40 7.85 -11.47 -0.05
CA ASP A 40 8.34 -12.72 -0.65
C ASP A 40 8.93 -12.51 -2.05
N TRP A 41 8.49 -11.46 -2.76
CA TRP A 41 8.99 -11.11 -4.09
C TRP A 41 10.09 -10.05 -4.09
N GLU A 42 10.01 -9.05 -3.21
CA GLU A 42 10.78 -7.80 -3.36
C GLU A 42 11.61 -7.41 -2.11
N CYS A 43 11.47 -8.09 -0.97
CA CYS A 43 12.19 -7.71 0.25
C CYS A 43 13.71 -8.01 0.22
N GLY A 44 14.22 -8.55 -0.87
CA GLY A 44 15.63 -8.87 -1.02
C GLY A 44 16.54 -7.66 -1.18
N GLU A 45 17.83 -7.96 -1.29
CA GLU A 45 18.84 -7.04 -1.80
C GLU A 45 19.11 -7.39 -3.26
N ALA A 46 19.08 -6.39 -4.15
CA ALA A 46 19.42 -6.60 -5.54
C ALA A 46 20.17 -5.40 -6.14
N TYR A 47 21.07 -5.70 -7.08
CA TYR A 47 21.89 -4.73 -7.79
C TYR A 47 21.57 -4.77 -9.28
N PHE A 48 21.18 -3.61 -9.81
CA PHE A 48 20.80 -3.44 -11.20
C PHE A 48 21.58 -2.32 -11.87
N GLU A 49 21.51 -2.25 -13.20
CA GLU A 49 21.96 -1.07 -13.92
C GLU A 49 21.19 0.16 -13.44
N PRO A 50 21.79 1.36 -13.42
CA PRO A 50 21.13 2.57 -12.91
C PRO A 50 19.79 2.90 -13.59
N GLU A 51 19.65 2.57 -14.87
CA GLU A 51 18.42 2.75 -15.65
C GLU A 51 17.26 1.85 -15.20
N TYR A 52 17.55 0.79 -14.43
CA TYR A 52 16.58 -0.17 -13.91
C TYR A 52 16.46 -0.11 -12.38
N GLY A 53 16.83 1.01 -11.74
CA GLY A 53 16.69 1.21 -10.30
C GLY A 53 18.00 1.15 -9.52
N GLY A 54 19.10 0.73 -10.14
CA GLY A 54 20.39 0.68 -9.45
C GLY A 54 20.40 -0.29 -8.26
N TYR A 55 20.89 0.16 -7.11
CA TYR A 55 20.86 -0.64 -5.89
C TYR A 55 19.47 -0.60 -5.26
N THR A 56 18.94 -1.78 -4.91
CA THR A 56 17.64 -1.93 -4.27
C THR A 56 17.78 -2.72 -2.97
N LEU A 57 17.05 -2.29 -1.95
CA LEU A 57 16.97 -2.97 -0.66
C LEU A 57 15.54 -2.92 -0.17
N HIS A 58 14.97 -4.09 0.12
CA HIS A 58 13.59 -4.25 0.55
C HIS A 58 12.59 -3.55 -0.38
N GLY A 59 12.78 -3.68 -1.70
CA GLY A 59 11.98 -3.05 -2.76
C GLY A 59 12.15 -1.53 -2.93
N TYR A 60 12.99 -0.87 -2.13
CA TYR A 60 13.32 0.55 -2.29
C TYR A 60 14.60 0.73 -3.12
N ALA A 61 14.56 1.62 -4.11
CA ALA A 61 15.68 1.84 -5.05
C ALA A 61 16.48 3.11 -4.74
N SER A 62 17.80 3.01 -4.69
CA SER A 62 18.71 4.12 -4.34
C SER A 62 18.70 5.27 -5.34
N VAL A 63 18.13 5.07 -6.54
CA VAL A 63 17.98 6.13 -7.55
C VAL A 63 16.78 7.04 -7.27
N TYR A 64 15.83 6.58 -6.44
CA TYR A 64 14.62 7.34 -6.06
C TYR A 64 14.64 7.79 -4.59
N HIS A 65 15.50 7.19 -3.77
CA HIS A 65 15.58 7.47 -2.34
C HIS A 65 17.01 7.82 -1.93
N ASP A 66 17.16 8.90 -1.17
CA ASP A 66 18.45 9.32 -0.59
C ASP A 66 18.93 8.33 0.49
N GLU A 67 18.00 7.65 1.15
CA GLU A 67 18.24 6.63 2.18
C GLU A 67 17.33 5.42 1.93
N LEU A 68 17.84 4.23 2.22
CA LEU A 68 17.10 2.97 2.08
C LEU A 68 16.74 2.42 3.46
N PRO A 69 15.61 1.72 3.61
CA PRO A 69 15.22 1.13 4.89
C PRO A 69 16.28 0.09 5.29
N PRO A 70 16.94 0.21 6.46
CA PRO A 70 18.05 -0.66 6.82
C PRO A 70 17.59 -2.05 7.30
N THR A 71 16.30 -2.21 7.59
CA THR A 71 15.70 -3.49 7.98
C THR A 71 14.36 -3.69 7.28
N GLU A 72 13.95 -4.96 7.15
CA GLU A 72 12.63 -5.32 6.64
C GLU A 72 11.50 -4.70 7.48
N SER A 73 11.69 -4.54 8.79
CA SER A 73 10.71 -3.89 9.67
C SER A 73 10.58 -2.39 9.40
N ASP A 74 11.68 -1.73 9.02
CA ASP A 74 11.64 -0.33 8.60
C ASP A 74 10.94 -0.23 7.24
N ALA A 75 11.25 -1.15 6.32
CA ALA A 75 10.62 -1.22 5.00
C ALA A 75 9.10 -1.47 5.09
N TYR A 76 8.67 -2.37 5.97
CA TYR A 76 7.25 -2.59 6.31
C TYR A 76 6.60 -1.27 6.76
N THR A 77 7.25 -0.54 7.67
CA THR A 77 6.68 0.71 8.17
C THR A 77 6.62 1.77 7.07
N TRP A 78 7.66 1.90 6.27
CA TRP A 78 7.70 2.86 5.16
C TRP A 78 6.64 2.52 4.12
N ALA A 79 6.51 1.24 3.76
CA ALA A 79 5.58 0.83 2.73
C ALA A 79 4.11 1.08 3.12
N TYR A 80 3.81 1.03 4.41
CA TYR A 80 2.50 1.43 4.92
C TYR A 80 2.19 2.89 4.61
N TYR A 81 3.14 3.80 4.86
CA TYR A 81 2.91 5.24 4.71
C TYR A 81 3.15 5.77 3.30
N ASP A 82 4.03 5.13 2.53
CA ASP A 82 4.39 5.55 1.18
C ASP A 82 3.40 5.02 0.13
N TYR A 83 2.84 3.81 0.36
CA TYR A 83 2.05 3.11 -0.65
C TYR A 83 0.67 2.69 -0.14
N TRP A 84 0.59 1.89 0.92
CA TRP A 84 -0.69 1.33 1.40
C TRP A 84 -1.71 2.40 1.77
N HIS A 85 -1.31 3.35 2.61
CA HIS A 85 -2.19 4.40 3.11
C HIS A 85 -2.56 5.40 2.01
N PRO A 86 -1.60 5.95 1.23
CA PRO A 86 -1.94 6.89 0.15
C PRO A 86 -2.77 6.27 -0.98
N ALA A 87 -2.55 4.99 -1.32
CA ALA A 87 -3.35 4.29 -2.32
C ALA A 87 -4.76 3.92 -1.82
N GLY A 88 -5.05 4.15 -0.54
CA GLY A 88 -6.35 3.84 0.06
C GLY A 88 -6.65 2.34 0.12
N CYS A 89 -5.62 1.48 0.17
CA CYS A 89 -5.84 0.03 0.06
C CYS A 89 -6.74 -0.51 1.17
N TYR A 90 -6.71 0.11 2.36
CA TYR A 90 -7.58 -0.25 3.48
C TYR A 90 -9.10 -0.04 3.23
N ASP A 91 -9.50 0.61 2.13
CA ASP A 91 -10.92 0.83 1.79
C ASP A 91 -11.54 -0.33 0.99
N PHE A 92 -10.72 -1.26 0.49
CA PHE A 92 -11.21 -2.47 -0.17
C PHE A 92 -11.76 -3.51 0.82
N SER A 93 -12.74 -4.28 0.37
CA SER A 93 -13.51 -5.21 1.20
C SER A 93 -12.91 -6.61 1.34
N THR A 94 -11.93 -6.98 0.51
CA THR A 94 -11.33 -8.32 0.51
C THR A 94 -9.81 -8.25 0.64
N ALA A 95 -9.20 -9.27 1.27
CA ALA A 95 -7.75 -9.37 1.35
C ALA A 95 -7.09 -9.39 -0.04
N PHE A 96 -7.72 -10.05 -1.02
CA PHE A 96 -7.22 -10.12 -2.39
C PHE A 96 -7.11 -8.74 -3.04
N SER A 97 -8.20 -7.96 -3.04
CA SER A 97 -8.21 -6.62 -3.63
C SER A 97 -7.28 -5.64 -2.89
N GLN A 98 -7.17 -5.78 -1.56
CA GLN A 98 -6.19 -5.04 -0.77
C GLN A 98 -4.74 -5.36 -1.17
N THR A 99 -4.41 -6.64 -1.36
CA THR A 99 -3.07 -7.06 -1.80
C THR A 99 -2.77 -6.57 -3.21
N VAL A 100 -3.72 -6.63 -4.15
CA VAL A 100 -3.52 -6.10 -5.52
C VAL A 100 -3.33 -4.58 -5.51
N CYS A 101 -4.11 -3.85 -4.71
CA CYS A 101 -3.90 -2.42 -4.52
C CYS A 101 -2.48 -2.13 -4.02
N PHE A 102 -2.05 -2.84 -2.97
CA PHE A 102 -0.75 -2.63 -2.37
C PHE A 102 0.40 -3.00 -3.30
N ASP A 103 0.38 -4.19 -3.89
CA ASP A 103 1.40 -4.65 -4.82
C ASP A 103 1.51 -3.72 -6.03
N THR A 104 0.38 -3.24 -6.55
CA THR A 104 0.39 -2.29 -7.67
C THR A 104 0.98 -0.94 -7.26
N ALA A 105 0.54 -0.38 -6.14
CA ALA A 105 1.04 0.90 -5.64
C ALA A 105 2.52 0.83 -5.29
N TYR A 106 2.96 -0.27 -4.68
CA TYR A 106 4.35 -0.49 -4.28
C TYR A 106 5.29 -0.63 -5.49
N MET A 107 4.87 -1.36 -6.53
CA MET A 107 5.71 -1.67 -7.68
C MET A 107 5.68 -0.59 -8.77
N TYR A 108 4.54 0.06 -8.96
CA TYR A 108 4.31 1.01 -10.04
C TYR A 108 4.07 2.45 -9.54
N GLY A 109 3.99 2.63 -8.23
CA GLY A 109 3.64 3.91 -7.61
C GLY A 109 2.13 4.08 -7.39
N VAL A 110 1.78 4.88 -6.39
CA VAL A 110 0.39 5.21 -6.03
C VAL A 110 -0.39 5.79 -7.22
N SER A 111 0.25 6.65 -8.02
CA SER A 111 -0.39 7.24 -9.20
C SER A 111 -0.74 6.19 -10.26
N ALA A 112 0.11 5.18 -10.46
CA ALA A 112 -0.18 4.12 -11.42
C ALA A 112 -1.37 3.27 -10.96
N TRP A 113 -1.45 2.99 -9.65
CA TRP A 113 -2.63 2.36 -9.07
C TRP A 113 -3.90 3.20 -9.32
N GLU A 114 -3.86 4.50 -9.04
CA GLU A 114 -5.01 5.40 -9.27
C GLU A 114 -5.42 5.43 -10.75
N ASP A 115 -4.44 5.51 -11.66
CA ASP A 115 -4.67 5.51 -13.10
C ASP A 115 -5.36 4.22 -13.55
N PHE A 116 -4.83 3.04 -13.17
CA PHE A 116 -5.45 1.76 -13.51
C PHE A 116 -6.83 1.59 -12.88
N ALA A 117 -6.98 1.94 -11.60
CA ALA A 117 -8.23 1.76 -10.88
C ALA A 117 -9.35 2.64 -11.45
N SER A 118 -9.01 3.83 -11.96
CA SER A 118 -9.95 4.76 -12.56
C SER A 118 -10.65 4.21 -13.81
N LEU A 119 -10.03 3.25 -14.52
CA LEU A 119 -10.57 2.65 -15.74
C LEU A 119 -11.80 1.75 -15.49
N TYR A 120 -11.96 1.25 -14.25
CA TYR A 120 -12.96 0.25 -13.88
C TYR A 120 -13.94 0.75 -12.84
N TRP A 121 -14.29 2.04 -12.92
CA TRP A 121 -15.27 2.64 -12.04
C TRP A 121 -16.58 1.84 -12.05
N GLY A 122 -16.99 1.36 -10.87
CA GLY A 122 -18.25 0.63 -10.68
C GLY A 122 -18.12 -0.90 -10.71
N TYR A 123 -16.92 -1.43 -10.91
CA TYR A 123 -16.64 -2.85 -10.66
C TYR A 123 -16.69 -3.13 -9.16
N SER A 124 -16.96 -4.39 -8.79
CA SER A 124 -16.68 -4.83 -7.43
C SER A 124 -15.16 -4.83 -7.17
N ASP A 125 -14.76 -4.81 -5.90
CA ASP A 125 -13.35 -4.75 -5.50
C ASP A 125 -12.50 -5.87 -6.14
N ASP A 126 -13.02 -7.09 -6.20
CA ASP A 126 -12.30 -8.23 -6.78
C ASP A 126 -12.29 -8.19 -8.31
N GLU A 127 -13.38 -7.77 -8.96
CA GLU A 127 -13.40 -7.57 -10.42
C GLU A 127 -12.43 -6.48 -10.86
N LEU A 128 -12.36 -5.38 -10.09
CA LEU A 128 -11.39 -4.31 -10.26
C LEU A 128 -9.96 -4.87 -10.14
N ALA A 129 -9.68 -5.60 -9.06
CA ALA A 129 -8.36 -6.17 -8.81
C ALA A 129 -7.90 -7.10 -9.94
N CYS A 130 -8.78 -8.00 -10.41
CA CYS A 130 -8.49 -8.84 -11.58
C CYS A 130 -8.23 -8.02 -12.85
N SER A 131 -9.02 -6.97 -13.09
CA SER A 131 -8.83 -6.10 -14.26
C SER A 131 -7.51 -5.33 -14.21
N VAL A 132 -7.09 -4.89 -13.02
CA VAL A 132 -5.79 -4.21 -12.83
C VAL A 132 -4.62 -5.17 -13.08
N ILE A 133 -4.73 -6.45 -12.69
CA ILE A 133 -3.69 -7.45 -13.03
C ILE A 133 -3.53 -7.57 -14.55
N ASP A 134 -4.64 -7.61 -15.29
CA ASP A 134 -4.60 -7.66 -16.75
C ASP A 134 -3.98 -6.38 -17.36
N GLU A 135 -4.32 -5.19 -16.85
CA GLU A 135 -3.71 -3.93 -17.30
C GLU A 135 -2.21 -3.89 -17.06
N ARG A 136 -1.75 -4.30 -15.87
CA ARG A 136 -0.31 -4.39 -15.58
C ARG A 136 0.41 -5.29 -16.58
N SER A 137 -0.21 -6.42 -16.95
CA SER A 137 0.34 -7.31 -17.96
C SER A 137 0.40 -6.67 -19.36
N TYR A 138 -0.55 -5.80 -19.69
CA TYR A 138 -0.56 -5.07 -20.97
C TYR A 138 0.53 -3.99 -21.03
N TRP A 139 0.72 -3.22 -19.95
CA TRP A 139 1.65 -2.10 -19.89
C TRP A 139 3.10 -2.49 -19.54
N ARG A 140 3.34 -3.75 -19.17
CA ARG A 140 4.66 -4.25 -18.78
C ARG A 140 5.68 -4.11 -19.92
N ASP A 141 6.89 -3.64 -19.59
CA ASP A 141 8.03 -3.72 -20.49
C ASP A 141 8.52 -5.19 -20.61
N ASN A 142 8.20 -5.81 -21.74
CA ASN A 142 8.59 -7.19 -22.02
C ASN A 142 10.08 -7.37 -22.35
N SER A 143 10.84 -6.27 -22.49
CA SER A 143 12.30 -6.31 -22.65
C SER A 143 13.05 -6.24 -21.33
N SER A 144 12.36 -5.90 -20.24
CA SER A 144 12.92 -5.86 -18.89
C SER A 144 13.47 -7.23 -18.48
N PRO A 145 14.67 -7.30 -17.86
CA PRO A 145 15.20 -8.55 -17.33
C PRO A 145 14.34 -9.14 -16.20
N TYR A 146 13.42 -8.36 -15.62
CA TYR A 146 12.54 -8.78 -14.52
C TYR A 146 11.17 -9.26 -14.99
N VAL A 147 10.90 -9.20 -16.31
CA VAL A 147 9.57 -9.53 -16.88
C VAL A 147 9.04 -10.87 -16.39
N TRP A 148 9.91 -11.89 -16.27
CA TRP A 148 9.51 -13.21 -15.80
C TRP A 148 9.09 -13.23 -14.32
N GLY A 149 9.78 -12.47 -13.47
CA GLY A 149 9.41 -12.32 -12.07
C GLY A 149 8.04 -11.66 -11.93
N TRP A 150 7.84 -10.56 -12.64
CA TRP A 150 6.55 -9.84 -12.66
C TRP A 150 5.41 -10.70 -13.22
N MET A 151 5.66 -11.48 -14.28
CA MET A 151 4.68 -12.42 -14.84
C MET A 151 4.27 -13.49 -13.83
N ASN A 152 5.24 -14.07 -13.11
CA ASN A 152 4.95 -15.11 -12.13
C ASN A 152 4.18 -14.54 -10.92
N ARG A 153 4.53 -13.34 -10.45
CA ARG A 153 3.80 -12.65 -9.37
C ARG A 153 2.36 -12.34 -9.77
N ASP A 154 2.14 -11.82 -10.97
CA ASP A 154 0.79 -11.53 -11.46
C ASP A 154 -0.03 -12.82 -11.65
N ALA A 155 0.59 -13.92 -12.06
CA ALA A 155 -0.07 -15.22 -12.13
C ALA A 155 -0.44 -15.77 -10.74
N GLU A 156 0.40 -15.54 -9.73
CA GLU A 156 0.10 -15.93 -8.35
C GLU A 156 -1.05 -15.10 -7.76
N LEU A 157 -1.04 -13.78 -7.97
CA LEU A 157 -2.15 -12.90 -7.60
C LEU A 157 -3.46 -13.32 -8.27
N ALA A 158 -3.41 -13.56 -9.58
CA ALA A 158 -4.59 -14.00 -10.32
C ALA A 158 -5.14 -15.34 -9.82
N ALA A 159 -4.27 -16.27 -9.41
CA ALA A 159 -4.67 -17.54 -8.83
C ALA A 159 -5.33 -17.37 -7.44
N ILE A 160 -4.87 -16.41 -6.63
CA ILE A 160 -5.51 -16.07 -5.34
C ILE A 160 -6.93 -15.53 -5.56
N GLY A 161 -7.11 -14.67 -6.55
CA GLY A 161 -8.40 -14.03 -6.87
C GLY A 161 -9.34 -14.85 -7.76
N GLY A 162 -8.85 -15.94 -8.38
CA GLY A 162 -9.62 -16.71 -9.36
C GLY A 162 -9.93 -15.93 -10.64
N CYS A 163 -9.03 -15.04 -11.08
CA CYS A 163 -9.30 -14.10 -12.16
C CYS A 163 -9.48 -14.73 -13.55
N TRP A 164 -8.97 -15.95 -13.75
CA TRP A 164 -8.88 -16.60 -15.06
C TRP A 164 -9.52 -18.00 -15.09
N GLU A 165 -10.38 -18.32 -14.11
CA GLU A 165 -11.16 -19.56 -14.07
C GLU A 165 -12.54 -19.45 -14.75
#